data_AF-R9KUH7-F1
#
_entry.id   AF-R9KUH7-F1
#
_cell.length_a   1.000
_cell.length_b   1.000
_cell.length_c   1.000
_cell.angle_alpha   90.00
_cell.angle_beta   90.00
_cell.angle_gamma   90.00
#
_symmetry.space_group_name_H-M   'P 1'
#
loop_
_entity.id
_entity.type
_entity.pdbx_description
1 polymer ?
#
loop_
_entity_poly.entity_id
_entity_poly.type
_entity_poly.pdbx_seq_one_letter_code
_entity_poly.pdbx_strand_id
1 'polypeptide(L)'
;MTYGDIKNADYEEIKQRKAEREKEVLEALNNLLSESGYEVFGIDINFERYKESGSISYRFKLSDGFEQEDIHRWHWKESIEEAVEKIKKRIDYIVELRQQYPDLARQNDYIQKHREYGRICKLYDEDSPREVRLQAELCGYLKLPNTTNYSVGGGDYELKKTPRRVKDFNGNIDRLCLFLADCIGELKRMKLKENESE
;
A
#
# COMPACT_ATOMS: atom_id res chain seq x y z
N MET A 1 3.12 -17.34 -45.95
CA MET A 1 3.29 -16.83 -44.57
C MET A 1 4.54 -15.98 -44.54
N THR A 2 4.41 -14.72 -44.15
CA THR A 2 5.53 -13.80 -44.01
C THR A 2 6.18 -13.98 -42.63
N TYR A 3 7.42 -13.51 -42.46
CA TYR A 3 8.11 -13.53 -41.15
C TYR A 3 7.35 -12.72 -40.07
N GLY A 4 6.56 -11.72 -40.48
CA GLY A 4 5.67 -10.95 -39.60
C GLY A 4 4.47 -11.77 -39.11
N ASP A 5 3.91 -12.64 -39.96
CA ASP A 5 2.79 -13.52 -39.59
C ASP A 5 3.21 -14.58 -38.57
N ILE A 6 4.44 -15.11 -38.68
CA ILE A 6 5.00 -16.10 -37.74
C ILE A 6 5.29 -15.45 -36.38
N LYS A 7 5.89 -14.24 -36.37
CA LYS A 7 6.14 -13.50 -35.11
C LYS A 7 4.86 -13.12 -34.36
N ASN A 8 3.80 -12.75 -35.09
CA ASN A 8 2.52 -12.40 -34.48
C ASN A 8 1.77 -13.64 -33.97
N ALA A 9 1.84 -14.76 -34.69
CA ALA A 9 1.28 -16.03 -34.23
C ALA A 9 1.98 -16.53 -32.95
N ASP A 10 3.32 -16.51 -32.92
CA ASP A 10 4.11 -16.87 -31.74
C ASP A 10 3.80 -15.94 -30.55
N TYR A 11 3.59 -14.66 -30.79
CA TYR A 11 3.25 -13.68 -29.75
C TYR A 11 1.87 -13.92 -29.15
N GLU A 12 0.85 -14.14 -29.99
CA GLU A 12 -0.52 -14.39 -29.52
C GLU A 12 -0.64 -15.76 -28.83
N GLU A 13 0.09 -16.79 -29.28
CA GLU A 13 0.15 -18.10 -28.62
C GLU A 13 0.80 -18.02 -27.23
N ILE A 14 1.90 -17.27 -27.09
CA ILE A 14 2.56 -17.01 -25.80
C ILE A 14 1.61 -16.25 -24.86
N LYS A 15 0.90 -15.25 -25.38
CA LYS A 15 -0.06 -14.44 -24.61
C LYS A 15 -1.25 -15.26 -24.13
N GLN A 16 -1.81 -16.13 -24.97
CA GLN A 16 -2.90 -17.04 -24.57
C GLN A 16 -2.45 -18.03 -23.50
N ARG A 17 -1.32 -18.72 -23.69
CA ARG A 17 -0.78 -19.65 -22.68
C ARG A 17 -0.50 -18.98 -21.35
N LYS A 18 0.00 -17.73 -21.39
CA LYS A 18 0.21 -16.90 -20.21
C LYS A 18 -1.10 -16.61 -19.49
N ALA A 19 -2.14 -16.18 -20.21
CA ALA A 19 -3.45 -15.88 -19.62
C ALA A 19 -4.15 -17.13 -19.03
N GLU A 20 -4.06 -18.27 -19.72
CA GLU A 20 -4.58 -19.54 -19.20
C GLU A 20 -3.87 -19.93 -17.91
N ARG A 21 -2.54 -19.80 -17.88
CA ARG A 21 -1.75 -20.11 -16.69
C ARG A 21 -2.01 -19.14 -15.53
N GLU A 22 -2.14 -17.84 -15.80
CA GLU A 22 -2.55 -16.83 -14.81
C GLU A 22 -3.87 -17.23 -14.16
N LYS A 23 -4.84 -17.68 -14.95
CA LYS A 23 -6.15 -18.12 -14.46
C LYS A 23 -6.06 -19.38 -13.59
N GLU A 24 -5.32 -20.40 -14.02
CA GLU A 24 -5.11 -21.62 -13.24
C GLU A 24 -4.44 -21.32 -11.89
N VAL A 25 -3.40 -20.48 -11.90
CA VAL A 25 -2.67 -20.11 -10.69
C VAL A 25 -3.55 -19.29 -9.76
N LEU A 26 -4.33 -18.35 -10.30
CA LEU A 26 -5.29 -17.56 -9.55
C LEU A 26 -6.34 -18.44 -8.85
N GLU A 27 -6.91 -19.40 -9.56
CA GLU A 27 -7.91 -20.33 -9.02
C GLU A 27 -7.32 -21.22 -7.92
N ALA A 28 -6.14 -21.79 -8.15
CA ALA A 28 -5.42 -22.61 -7.17
C ALA A 28 -5.05 -21.80 -5.92
N LEU A 29 -4.54 -20.57 -6.08
CA LEU A 29 -4.22 -19.68 -4.97
C LEU A 29 -5.48 -19.35 -4.14
N ASN A 30 -6.59 -18.98 -4.81
CA ASN A 30 -7.83 -18.67 -4.12
C ASN A 30 -8.34 -19.86 -3.31
N ASN A 31 -8.36 -21.07 -3.89
CA ASN A 31 -8.81 -22.27 -3.18
C ASN A 31 -7.94 -22.56 -1.95
N LEU A 32 -6.62 -22.60 -2.14
CA LEU A 32 -5.68 -22.95 -1.08
C LEU A 32 -5.58 -21.87 0.01
N LEU A 33 -5.81 -20.60 -0.33
CA LEU A 33 -5.84 -19.49 0.64
C LEU A 33 -7.19 -19.38 1.37
N SER A 34 -8.31 -19.71 0.72
CA SER A 34 -9.64 -19.70 1.34
C SER A 34 -9.76 -20.70 2.50
N GLU A 35 -9.04 -21.82 2.43
CA GLU A 35 -9.00 -22.84 3.49
C GLU A 35 -8.19 -22.40 4.73
N SER A 36 -7.52 -21.26 4.67
CA SER A 36 -6.57 -20.80 5.70
C SER A 36 -7.21 -19.96 6.81
N GLY A 37 -8.50 -19.63 6.68
CA GLY A 37 -9.18 -18.72 7.63
C GLY A 37 -8.88 -17.23 7.43
N TYR A 38 -8.19 -16.86 6.35
CA TYR A 38 -7.92 -15.46 5.96
C TYR A 38 -8.76 -15.08 4.73
N GLU A 39 -9.35 -13.89 4.72
CA GLU A 39 -10.00 -13.37 3.53
C GLU A 39 -8.93 -12.78 2.61
N VAL A 40 -8.57 -13.50 1.54
CA VAL A 40 -7.68 -12.99 0.48
C VAL A 40 -8.52 -12.62 -0.73
N PHE A 41 -8.51 -11.34 -1.13
CA PHE A 41 -9.53 -10.80 -2.05
C PHE A 41 -8.99 -10.01 -3.24
N GLY A 42 -7.68 -10.01 -3.46
CA GLY A 42 -7.11 -9.42 -4.66
C GLY A 42 -5.81 -10.11 -4.99
N ILE A 43 -5.80 -10.97 -6.01
CA ILE A 43 -4.61 -11.64 -6.49
C ILE A 43 -4.29 -11.11 -7.89
N ASP A 44 -3.12 -10.50 -8.04
CA ASP A 44 -2.61 -10.07 -9.34
C ASP A 44 -1.28 -10.77 -9.64
N ILE A 45 -1.15 -11.28 -10.85
CA ILE A 45 0.03 -12.02 -11.29
C ILE A 45 0.67 -11.24 -12.42
N ASN A 46 1.80 -10.59 -12.13
CA ASN A 46 2.55 -9.89 -13.16
C ASN A 46 3.75 -10.71 -13.63
N PHE A 47 3.68 -11.15 -14.88
CA PHE A 47 4.70 -11.95 -15.56
C PHE A 47 5.58 -11.16 -16.54
N GLU A 48 5.57 -9.82 -16.51
CA GLU A 48 6.20 -9.01 -17.57
C GLU A 48 7.63 -8.54 -17.28
N ARG A 49 8.16 -8.76 -16.07
CA ARG A 49 9.45 -8.16 -15.70
C ARG A 49 10.67 -9.09 -15.80
N TYR A 50 10.47 -10.41 -15.78
CA TYR A 50 11.57 -11.38 -15.77
C TYR A 50 11.16 -12.70 -16.45
N LYS A 51 12.07 -13.28 -17.25
CA LYS A 51 11.82 -14.51 -18.05
C LYS A 51 11.44 -15.75 -17.23
N GLU A 52 11.68 -15.79 -15.91
CA GLU A 52 11.48 -16.98 -15.07
C GLU A 52 10.87 -16.66 -13.68
N SER A 53 10.32 -15.44 -13.50
CA SER A 53 9.73 -15.05 -12.22
C SER A 53 8.61 -14.04 -12.40
N GLY A 54 7.56 -14.17 -11.60
CA GLY A 54 6.48 -13.22 -11.49
C GLY A 54 6.33 -12.67 -10.07
N SER A 55 5.26 -11.91 -9.86
CA SER A 55 4.84 -11.48 -8.54
C SER A 55 3.37 -11.78 -8.32
N ILE A 56 3.03 -12.29 -7.14
CA ILE A 56 1.68 -12.48 -6.64
C ILE A 56 1.41 -11.32 -5.68
N SER A 57 0.63 -10.34 -6.11
CA SER A 57 0.08 -9.35 -5.19
C SER A 57 -1.11 -9.96 -4.49
N TYR A 58 -1.24 -9.86 -3.17
CA TYR A 58 -2.37 -10.37 -2.41
C TYR A 58 -2.80 -9.37 -1.34
N ARG A 59 -4.10 -9.20 -1.13
CA ARG A 59 -4.64 -8.42 -0.01
C ARG A 59 -5.38 -9.34 0.94
N PHE A 60 -5.08 -9.23 2.24
CA PHE A 60 -5.69 -10.06 3.26
C PHE A 60 -6.32 -9.22 4.39
N LYS A 61 -7.30 -9.81 5.06
CA LYS A 61 -7.94 -9.28 6.27
C LYS A 61 -7.86 -10.28 7.42
N LEU A 62 -7.47 -9.79 8.60
CA LEU A 62 -7.43 -10.55 9.85
C LEU A 62 -8.73 -10.38 10.66
N SER A 63 -8.95 -11.26 11.63
CA SER A 63 -10.15 -11.25 12.49
C SER A 63 -10.31 -10.00 13.35
N ASP A 64 -9.22 -9.30 13.66
CA ASP A 64 -9.23 -8.02 14.39
C ASP A 64 -9.52 -6.81 13.47
N GLY A 65 -9.79 -7.07 12.19
CA GLY A 65 -10.09 -6.04 11.18
C GLY A 65 -8.85 -5.42 10.53
N PHE A 66 -7.64 -5.88 10.86
CA PHE A 66 -6.42 -5.44 10.17
C PHE A 66 -6.43 -5.88 8.71
N GLU A 67 -6.17 -4.94 7.81
CA GLU A 67 -6.08 -5.18 6.38
C GLU A 67 -4.70 -4.77 5.86
N GLN A 68 -4.12 -5.60 4.99
CA GLN A 68 -2.85 -5.28 4.35
C GLN A 68 -2.75 -5.88 2.95
N GLU A 69 -2.15 -5.12 2.04
CA GLU A 69 -1.74 -5.59 0.73
C GLU A 69 -0.26 -5.96 0.72
N ASP A 70 0.06 -7.13 0.19
CA ASP A 70 1.41 -7.64 0.07
C ASP A 70 1.75 -8.24 -1.30
N ILE A 71 3.04 -8.39 -1.57
CA ILE A 71 3.57 -8.87 -2.84
C ILE A 71 4.55 -9.99 -2.52
N HIS A 72 4.29 -11.18 -3.07
CA HIS A 72 5.18 -12.31 -3.03
C HIS A 72 5.88 -12.46 -4.38
N ARG A 73 7.22 -12.51 -4.41
CA ARG A 73 7.95 -12.89 -5.62
C ARG A 73 7.87 -14.39 -5.79
N TRP A 74 7.51 -14.83 -6.99
CA TRP A 74 7.32 -16.24 -7.28
C TRP A 74 8.17 -16.65 -8.47
N HIS A 75 8.94 -17.72 -8.31
CA HIS A 75 9.75 -18.31 -9.37
C HIS A 75 8.99 -19.42 -10.08
N TRP A 76 9.14 -19.55 -11.39
CA TRP A 76 8.38 -20.54 -12.18
C TRP A 76 8.70 -22.01 -11.86
N LYS A 77 9.84 -22.25 -11.21
CA LYS A 77 10.22 -23.59 -10.72
C LYS A 77 9.57 -23.95 -9.39
N GLU A 78 9.03 -22.95 -8.67
CA GLU A 78 8.34 -23.17 -7.41
C GLU A 78 6.91 -23.60 -7.67
N SER A 79 6.45 -24.62 -6.94
CA SER A 79 5.06 -25.06 -7.06
C SER A 79 4.10 -23.99 -6.52
N ILE A 80 2.82 -24.08 -6.90
CA ILE A 80 1.81 -23.15 -6.39
C ILE A 80 1.63 -23.37 -4.87
N GLU A 81 1.68 -24.62 -4.42
CA GLU A 81 1.60 -25.00 -3.01
C GLU A 81 2.77 -24.41 -2.21
N GLU A 82 3.98 -24.41 -2.77
CA GLU A 82 5.14 -23.76 -2.14
C GLU A 82 4.95 -22.24 -2.01
N ALA A 83 4.40 -21.60 -3.04
CA ALA A 83 4.09 -20.17 -3.01
C ALA A 83 3.02 -19.83 -1.96
N VAL A 84 1.95 -20.65 -1.91
CA VAL A 84 0.88 -20.54 -0.91
C VAL A 84 1.46 -20.67 0.50
N GLU A 85 2.27 -21.69 0.75
CA GLU A 85 2.85 -21.94 2.08
C GLU A 85 3.70 -20.76 2.56
N LYS A 86 4.45 -20.12 1.64
CA LYS A 86 5.22 -18.91 1.98
C LYS A 86 4.33 -17.72 2.28
N ILE A 87 3.23 -17.55 1.55
CA ILE A 87 2.24 -16.49 1.82
C ILE A 87 1.60 -16.73 3.19
N LYS A 88 1.17 -17.96 3.49
CA LYS A 88 0.58 -18.34 4.79
C LYS A 88 1.53 -18.05 5.95
N LYS A 89 2.77 -18.55 5.89
CA LYS A 89 3.80 -18.27 6.90
C LYS A 89 4.00 -16.78 7.15
N ARG A 90 3.89 -15.95 6.11
CA ARG A 90 4.03 -14.50 6.24
C ARG A 90 2.82 -13.88 6.93
N ILE A 91 1.60 -14.30 6.60
CA ILE A 91 0.38 -13.84 7.29
C ILE A 91 0.40 -14.30 8.75
N ASP A 92 0.74 -15.56 9.02
CA ASP A 92 0.85 -16.12 10.37
C ASP A 92 1.86 -15.33 11.22
N TYR A 93 3.01 -14.99 10.65
CA TYR A 93 4.00 -14.15 11.33
C TYR A 93 3.47 -12.75 11.66
N ILE A 94 2.62 -12.16 10.82
CA ILE A 94 1.95 -10.89 11.11
C ILE A 94 0.96 -11.06 12.27
N VAL A 95 0.20 -12.17 12.28
CA VAL A 95 -0.69 -12.52 13.40
C VAL A 95 0.10 -12.63 14.71
N GLU A 96 1.22 -13.37 14.71
CA GLU A 96 2.11 -13.52 15.87
C GLU A 96 2.63 -12.16 16.37
N LEU A 97 3.10 -11.29 15.47
CA LEU A 97 3.59 -9.96 15.83
C LEU A 97 2.51 -9.10 16.50
N ARG A 98 1.28 -9.16 16.00
CA ARG A 98 0.15 -8.43 16.56
C ARG A 98 -0.28 -8.99 17.92
N GLN A 99 -0.18 -10.30 18.12
CA GLN A 99 -0.40 -10.92 19.43
C GLN A 99 0.70 -10.56 20.44
N GLN A 100 1.95 -10.48 19.98
CA GLN A 100 3.09 -10.16 20.84
C GLN A 100 3.14 -8.67 21.24
N TYR A 101 2.74 -7.77 20.34
CA TYR A 101 2.80 -6.32 20.56
C TYR A 101 1.46 -5.62 20.24
N PRO A 102 0.36 -5.95 20.94
CA PRO A 102 -0.98 -5.51 20.56
C PRO A 102 -1.16 -3.98 20.61
N ASP A 103 -0.54 -3.31 21.58
CA ASP A 103 -0.64 -1.86 21.70
C ASP A 103 0.15 -1.13 20.59
N LEU A 104 1.33 -1.64 20.24
CA LEU A 104 2.14 -1.08 19.14
C LEU A 104 1.47 -1.33 17.79
N ALA A 105 0.81 -2.48 17.62
CA ALA A 105 0.02 -2.76 16.43
C ALA A 105 -1.15 -1.76 16.29
N ARG A 106 -1.95 -1.57 17.36
CA ARG A 106 -3.05 -0.59 17.34
C ARG A 106 -2.59 0.84 17.06
N GLN A 107 -1.47 1.27 17.65
CA GLN A 107 -0.90 2.59 17.38
C GLN A 107 -0.44 2.73 15.92
N ASN A 108 0.22 1.69 15.38
CA ASN A 108 0.64 1.70 13.98
C ASN A 108 -0.57 1.76 13.05
N ASP A 109 -1.61 0.97 13.31
CA ASP A 109 -2.83 0.92 12.50
C ASP A 109 -3.50 2.32 12.44
N TYR A 110 -3.62 2.98 13.60
CA TYR A 110 -4.12 4.35 13.67
C TYR A 110 -3.27 5.30 12.81
N ILE A 111 -1.95 5.31 13.01
CA ILE A 111 -1.05 6.18 12.26
C ILE A 111 -1.13 5.90 10.76
N GLN A 112 -1.16 4.64 10.32
CA GLN A 112 -1.25 4.30 8.91
C GLN A 112 -2.55 4.75 8.26
N LYS A 113 -3.66 4.71 9.00
CA LYS A 113 -4.97 5.20 8.54
C LYS A 113 -5.02 6.73 8.43
N HIS A 114 -4.23 7.43 9.24
CA HIS A 114 -4.27 8.88 9.37
C HIS A 114 -2.99 9.59 8.88
N ARG A 115 -2.06 8.85 8.25
CA ARG A 115 -0.76 9.38 7.82
C ARG A 115 -0.85 10.48 6.77
N GLU A 116 -1.93 10.50 5.99
CA GLU A 116 -2.17 11.49 4.95
C GLU A 116 -3.31 12.41 5.37
N TYR A 117 -3.06 13.72 5.33
CA TYR A 117 -4.06 14.75 5.55
C TYR A 117 -4.34 15.49 4.25
N GLY A 118 -5.62 15.61 3.90
CA GLY A 118 -6.07 16.26 2.67
C GLY A 118 -7.27 17.16 2.91
N ARG A 119 -7.24 18.39 2.39
CA ARG A 119 -8.39 19.29 2.32
C ARG A 119 -8.43 20.02 0.99
N ILE A 120 -9.64 20.28 0.51
CA ILE A 120 -9.90 21.04 -0.70
C ILE A 120 -10.62 22.32 -0.29
N CYS A 121 -10.10 23.46 -0.75
CA CYS A 121 -10.71 24.77 -0.64
C CYS A 121 -11.18 25.21 -2.03
N LYS A 122 -12.40 25.74 -2.13
CA LYS A 122 -12.91 26.33 -3.37
C LYS A 122 -12.78 27.85 -3.27
N LEU A 123 -12.10 28.43 -4.24
CA LEU A 123 -12.00 29.86 -4.47
C LEU A 123 -12.88 30.23 -5.67
N TYR A 124 -13.38 31.46 -5.71
CA TYR A 124 -14.22 31.93 -6.81
C TYR A 124 -13.47 33.01 -7.57
N ASP A 125 -13.47 32.90 -8.89
CA ASP A 125 -12.99 33.94 -9.80
C ASP A 125 -14.09 34.22 -10.82
N GLU A 126 -14.63 35.44 -10.76
CA GLU A 126 -15.74 36.00 -11.54
C GLU A 126 -17.03 35.16 -11.56
N ASP A 127 -17.00 33.92 -12.07
CA ASP A 127 -18.11 32.94 -12.06
C ASP A 127 -17.65 31.46 -12.06
N SER A 128 -16.33 31.18 -12.00
CA SER A 128 -15.77 29.83 -12.06
C SER A 128 -15.09 29.42 -10.74
N PRO A 129 -15.50 28.30 -10.11
CA PRO A 129 -14.82 27.82 -8.92
C PRO A 129 -13.45 27.24 -9.28
N ARG A 130 -12.40 27.74 -8.66
CA ARG A 130 -11.05 27.17 -8.66
C ARG A 130 -10.82 26.36 -7.39
N GLU A 131 -10.30 25.14 -7.53
CA GLU A 131 -9.93 24.32 -6.37
C GLU A 131 -8.47 24.53 -5.98
N VAL A 132 -8.23 24.72 -4.68
CA VAL A 132 -6.91 24.67 -4.06
C VAL A 132 -6.87 23.47 -3.13
N ARG A 133 -5.84 22.64 -3.25
CA ARG A 133 -5.69 21.42 -2.46
C ARG A 133 -4.54 21.56 -1.49
N LEU A 134 -4.80 21.27 -0.22
CA LEU A 134 -3.80 21.03 0.80
C LEU A 134 -3.65 19.52 0.94
N GLN A 135 -2.44 19.01 0.71
CA GLN A 135 -2.09 17.62 0.93
C GLN A 135 -0.80 17.57 1.75
N ALA A 136 -0.78 16.77 2.81
CA ALA A 136 0.37 16.60 3.68
C ALA A 136 0.50 15.14 4.11
N GLU A 137 1.71 14.58 3.95
CA GLU A 137 2.08 13.30 4.53
C GLU A 137 2.71 13.55 5.91
N LEU A 138 1.99 13.17 6.96
CA LEU A 138 2.35 13.39 8.37
C LEU A 138 3.37 12.37 8.86
N CYS A 139 3.49 11.21 8.21
CA CYS A 139 4.54 10.22 8.46
C CYS A 139 4.63 9.22 7.31
N GLY A 140 5.80 8.60 7.12
CA GLY A 140 5.98 7.57 6.09
C GLY A 140 5.11 6.32 6.31
N TYR A 141 4.82 5.60 5.22
CA TYR A 141 4.13 4.30 5.26
C TYR A 141 4.98 3.21 5.92
N LEU A 142 4.35 2.32 6.69
CA LEU A 142 5.00 1.13 7.24
C LEU A 142 4.09 -0.07 7.13
N LYS A 143 4.67 -1.13 6.57
CA LYS A 143 4.04 -2.41 6.33
C LYS A 143 4.60 -3.47 7.26
N LEU A 144 3.78 -4.42 7.69
CA LEU A 144 4.21 -5.52 8.55
C LEU A 144 4.37 -6.83 7.77
N PRO A 145 5.43 -7.61 8.04
CA PRO A 145 6.75 -7.10 8.39
C PRO A 145 7.33 -6.30 7.21
N ASN A 146 8.09 -5.23 7.48
CA ASN A 146 8.78 -4.46 6.42
C ASN A 146 10.02 -5.21 5.89
N THR A 147 9.99 -6.55 5.93
CA THR A 147 11.09 -7.34 5.40
C THR A 147 11.05 -7.28 3.90
N THR A 148 12.20 -6.95 3.33
CA THR A 148 12.45 -7.08 1.90
C THR A 148 12.12 -8.50 1.46
N ASN A 149 11.75 -8.66 0.19
CA ASN A 149 11.24 -9.88 -0.47
C ASN A 149 12.05 -11.19 -0.26
N TYR A 150 13.15 -11.17 0.51
CA TYR A 150 14.10 -12.26 0.72
C TYR A 150 14.35 -12.62 2.19
N SER A 151 13.68 -11.98 3.16
CA SER A 151 13.90 -12.27 4.59
C SER A 151 12.61 -12.48 5.38
N VAL A 152 12.61 -13.53 6.20
CA VAL A 152 11.70 -13.71 7.33
C VAL A 152 12.43 -13.20 8.57
N GLY A 153 11.86 -12.19 9.24
CA GLY A 153 12.44 -11.57 10.44
C GLY A 153 12.77 -10.08 10.31
N GLY A 154 12.37 -9.29 11.31
CA GLY A 154 12.54 -7.83 11.34
C GLY A 154 11.24 -7.04 11.52
N GLY A 155 10.08 -7.71 11.47
CA GLY A 155 8.80 -7.07 11.76
C GLY A 155 8.68 -6.61 13.22
N ASP A 156 9.36 -7.31 14.14
CA ASP A 156 9.46 -6.93 15.55
C ASP A 156 10.25 -5.63 15.72
N TYR A 157 11.36 -5.46 14.99
CA TYR A 157 12.16 -4.24 14.98
C TYR A 157 11.34 -3.05 14.46
N GLU A 158 10.52 -3.27 13.42
CA GLU A 158 9.66 -2.25 12.84
C GLU A 158 8.50 -1.86 13.77
N LEU A 159 7.83 -2.83 14.41
CA LEU A 159 6.82 -2.55 15.43
C LEU A 159 7.40 -1.83 16.64
N LYS A 160 8.61 -2.18 17.07
CA LYS A 160 9.31 -1.50 18.18
C LYS A 160 9.67 -0.05 17.85
N LYS A 161 9.69 0.36 16.58
CA LYS A 161 9.83 1.78 16.19
C LYS A 161 8.54 2.57 16.29
N THR A 162 7.38 1.93 16.46
CA THR A 162 6.08 2.61 16.53
C THR A 162 6.06 3.78 17.52
N PRO A 163 6.61 3.70 18.75
CA PRO A 163 6.60 4.84 19.67
C PRO A 163 7.31 6.08 19.12
N ARG A 164 8.44 5.90 18.42
CA ARG A 164 9.12 7.00 17.74
C ARG A 164 8.25 7.58 16.63
N ARG A 165 7.58 6.73 15.85
CA ARG A 165 6.70 7.17 14.77
C ARG A 165 5.47 7.90 15.28
N VAL A 166 4.91 7.50 16.44
CA VAL A 166 3.87 8.26 17.13
C VAL A 166 4.36 9.67 17.45
N LYS A 167 5.59 9.80 17.98
CA LYS A 167 6.19 11.10 18.27
C LYS A 167 6.38 11.94 17.01
N ASP A 168 6.87 11.34 15.93
CA ASP A 168 7.10 12.02 14.66
C ASP A 168 5.76 12.47 14.02
N PHE A 169 4.75 11.60 14.02
CA PHE A 169 3.39 11.89 13.54
C PHE A 169 2.76 13.08 14.28
N ASN A 170 2.75 13.04 15.60
CA ASN A 170 2.21 14.13 16.41
C ASN A 170 2.99 15.44 16.22
N GLY A 171 4.33 15.37 16.22
CA GLY A 171 5.16 16.55 15.99
C GLY A 171 4.97 17.15 14.60
N ASN A 172 4.67 16.35 13.58
CA ASN A 172 4.36 16.83 12.24
C ASN A 172 2.98 17.48 12.15
N ILE A 173 1.98 16.99 12.90
CA ILE A 173 0.70 17.68 13.07
C ILE A 173 0.93 19.08 13.65
N ASP A 174 1.69 19.18 14.74
CA ASP A 174 1.97 20.47 15.39
C ASP A 174 2.64 21.46 14.43
N ARG A 175 3.66 21.00 13.70
CA ARG A 175 4.36 21.80 12.69
C ARG A 175 3.43 22.29 11.58
N LEU A 176 2.56 21.41 11.07
CA LEU A 176 1.61 21.77 10.03
C LEU A 176 0.59 22.79 10.54
N CYS A 177 0.09 22.63 11.76
CA CYS A 177 -0.81 23.58 12.40
C CYS A 177 -0.19 24.96 12.54
N LEU A 178 1.07 25.04 13.00
CA LEU A 178 1.81 26.30 13.10
C LEU A 178 1.98 26.97 11.73
N PHE A 179 2.44 26.21 10.73
CA PHE A 179 2.59 26.72 9.37
C PHE A 179 1.28 27.29 8.80
N LEU A 180 0.16 26.58 8.97
CA LEU A 180 -1.14 27.06 8.51
C LEU A 180 -1.62 28.30 9.27
N ALA A 181 -1.34 28.39 10.57
CA ALA A 181 -1.65 29.58 11.37
C ALA A 181 -0.88 30.82 10.88
N ASP A 182 0.39 30.65 10.53
CA ASP A 182 1.22 31.72 9.95
C ASP A 182 0.66 32.18 8.59
N CYS A 183 0.31 31.24 7.70
CA CYS A 183 -0.34 31.57 6.42
C CYS A 183 -1.66 32.33 6.63
N ILE A 184 -2.49 31.92 7.59
CA ILE A 184 -3.73 32.64 7.92
C ILE A 184 -3.42 34.07 8.40
N GLY A 185 -2.39 34.23 9.24
CA GLY A 185 -1.94 35.53 9.71
C GLY A 185 -1.49 36.46 8.58
N GLU A 186 -0.74 35.92 7.60
CA GLU A 186 -0.32 36.64 6.41
C GLU A 186 -1.50 37.10 5.56
N LEU A 187 -2.44 36.19 5.26
CA LEU A 187 -3.64 36.51 4.48
C LEU A 187 -4.51 37.57 5.15
N LYS A 188 -4.66 37.52 6.49
CA LYS A 188 -5.37 38.56 7.24
C LYS A 188 -4.70 39.93 7.12
N ARG A 189 -3.36 39.99 7.17
CA ARG A 189 -2.61 41.24 6.98
C ARG A 189 -2.77 41.80 5.58
N MET A 190 -2.76 40.94 4.55
CA MET A 190 -3.00 41.37 3.16
C MET A 190 -4.38 42.03 3.02
N LYS A 191 -5.42 41.39 3.55
CA LYS A 191 -6.79 41.94 3.55
C LYS A 191 -6.90 43.29 4.26
N LEU A 192 -6.22 43.46 5.40
CA LEU A 192 -6.27 44.72 6.15
C LEU A 192 -5.60 45.87 5.39
N LYS A 193 -4.45 45.61 4.74
CA LYS A 193 -3.73 46.63 3.96
C LYS A 193 -4.53 47.16 2.77
N GLU A 194 -5.32 46.30 2.13
CA GLU A 194 -6.25 46.69 1.07
C GLU A 194 -7.27 47.71 1.60
N ASN A 195 -7.90 47.40 2.75
CA ASN A 195 -8.90 48.26 3.38
C ASN A 195 -8.35 49.56 3.99
N GLU A 196 -7.03 49.68 4.21
CA GLU A 196 -6.36 50.92 4.64
C GLU A 196 -5.94 51.81 3.46
N SER A 197 -6.03 51.28 2.23
CA SER A 197 -5.66 51.99 1.00
C SER A 197 -6.86 52.58 0.24
N GLU A 198 -8.08 52.37 0.76
CA GLU A 198 -9.33 53.05 0.36
C GLU A 198 -9.66 54.20 1.33
#